data_AF-A0A151ECN1-F1
#
_entry.id   AF-A0A151ECN1-F1
#
_cell.length_a   1.000
_cell.length_b   1.000
_cell.length_c   1.000
_cell.angle_alpha   90.00
_cell.angle_beta   90.00
_cell.angle_gamma   90.00
#
_symmetry.space_group_name_H-M   'P 1'
#
loop_
_entity.id
_entity.type
_entity.pdbx_description
1 polymer ?
#
loop_
_entity_poly.entity_id
_entity_poly.type
_entity_poly.pdbx_seq_one_letter_code
_entity_poly.pdbx_strand_id
1 'polypeptide(L)' 'MNVWGKLKNFWIQTKRVLRVTKKPDKQEFLTIVKVSGLGILVIGLIGFILSFINQIILG' A
#
# COMPACT_ATOMS: atom_id res chain seq x y z
N MET A 1 -33.08 -14.53 14.99
CA MET A 1 -31.69 -14.71 14.52
C MET A 1 -31.07 -13.32 14.37
N ASN A 2 -30.43 -12.80 15.44
CA ASN A 2 -30.15 -11.38 15.57
C ASN A 2 -28.78 -11.04 14.97
N VAL A 3 -28.80 -10.28 13.88
CA VAL A 3 -27.62 -9.78 13.14
C VAL A 3 -26.64 -9.04 14.07
N TRP A 4 -27.16 -8.41 15.12
CA TRP A 4 -26.38 -7.68 16.13
C TRP A 4 -25.39 -8.56 16.91
N GLY A 5 -25.76 -9.81 17.22
CA GLY A 5 -24.87 -10.75 17.92
C GLY A 5 -23.70 -11.21 17.05
N LYS A 6 -23.92 -11.37 15.73
CA LYS A 6 -22.86 -11.75 14.78
C LYS A 6 -21.84 -10.62 14.63
N LEU A 7 -22.28 -9.37 14.43
CA LEU A 7 -21.35 -8.23 14.28
C LEU A 7 -20.46 -8.01 15.51
N LYS A 8 -21.03 -8.15 16.72
CA LYS A 8 -20.26 -8.01 17.97
C LYS A 8 -19.15 -9.06 18.05
N ASN A 9 -19.46 -10.31 17.70
CA ASN A 9 -18.46 -11.37 17.66
C ASN A 9 -17.43 -11.17 16.56
N PHE A 10 -17.82 -10.74 15.35
CA PHE A 10 -16.88 -10.42 14.27
C PHE A 10 -15.86 -9.35 14.68
N TRP A 11 -16.32 -8.26 15.32
CA TRP A 11 -15.43 -7.21 15.82
C TRP A 11 -14.40 -7.72 16.85
N ILE A 12 -14.83 -8.61 17.74
CA ILE A 12 -13.95 -9.22 18.75
C ILE A 12 -12.90 -10.12 18.08
N GLN A 13 -13.28 -10.90 17.07
CA GLN A 13 -12.35 -11.77 16.34
C GLN A 13 -11.34 -10.95 15.53
N THR A 14 -11.78 -9.92 14.81
CA THR A 14 -10.90 -9.02 14.06
C THR A 14 -9.88 -8.33 14.98
N LYS A 15 -10.29 -7.91 16.18
CA LYS A 15 -9.38 -7.31 17.17
C LYS A 15 -8.30 -8.28 17.65
N ARG A 16 -8.59 -9.58 17.75
CA ARG A 16 -7.58 -10.60 18.07
C ARG A 16 -6.56 -10.73 16.94
N VAL A 17 -7.01 -10.78 15.69
CA VAL A 17 -6.12 -10.89 14.51
C VAL A 17 -5.18 -9.68 14.41
N LEU A 18 -5.70 -8.46 14.56
CA LEU A 18 -4.89 -7.23 14.55
C LEU A 18 -3.86 -7.16 15.69
N ARG A 19 -4.05 -7.94 16.76
CA ARG A 19 -3.10 -8.02 17.88
C ARG A 19 -2.00 -9.05 17.64
N VAL A 20 -2.23 -10.03 16.77
CA VAL A 20 -1.25 -11.04 16.35
C VAL A 20 -0.33 -10.50 15.25
N THR A 21 -0.82 -9.57 14.41
CA THR A 21 0.02 -8.90 13.42
C THR A 21 1.09 -8.05 14.10
N LYS A 22 2.36 -8.28 13.73
CA LYS A 22 3.49 -7.52 14.26
C LYS A 22 3.46 -6.10 13.69
N LYS A 23 3.41 -5.09 14.58
CA LYS A 23 3.55 -3.70 14.16
C LYS A 23 4.96 -3.52 13.57
N PRO A 24 5.09 -2.96 12.35
CA PRO A 24 6.38 -2.84 11.70
C PRO A 24 7.34 -2.00 12.55
N ASP A 25 8.59 -2.45 12.62
CA ASP A 25 9.63 -1.66 13.26
C ASP A 25 9.97 -0.43 12.40
N LYS A 26 10.45 0.65 13.02
CA LYS A 26 10.82 1.88 12.31
C LYS A 26 11.87 1.60 11.24
N GLN A 27 12.80 0.67 11.48
CA GLN A 27 13.84 0.32 10.51
C GLN A 27 13.29 -0.44 9.29
N GLU A 28 12.39 -1.41 9.52
CA GLU A 28 11.71 -2.16 8.46
C GLU A 28 10.85 -1.23 7.60
N PHE A 29 10.10 -0.33 8.25
CA PHE A 29 9.27 0.65 7.54
C PHE A 29 10.11 1.55 6.63
N LEU A 30 11.21 2.11 7.14
CA LEU A 30 12.10 2.96 6.34
C LEU A 30 12.74 2.20 5.18
N THR A 31 13.07 0.92 5.37
CA THR A 31 13.63 0.08 4.31
C THR A 31 12.60 -0.16 3.21
N ILE A 32 11.37 -0.52 3.57
CA ILE A 32 10.27 -0.73 2.61
C ILE A 32 9.97 0.56 1.84
N VAL A 33 9.89 1.69 2.53
CA VAL A 33 9.63 2.99 1.91
C VAL A 33 10.73 3.40 0.93
N LYS A 34 12.01 3.17 1.26
CA LYS A 34 13.13 3.48 0.35
C LYS A 34 13.10 2.63 -0.91
N VAL A 35 12.90 1.32 -0.77
CA VAL A 35 12.85 0.41 -1.93
C VAL A 35 11.62 0.68 -2.80
N SER A 36 10.46 0.90 -2.17
CA SER A 36 9.22 1.21 -2.88
C SER A 36 9.29 2.57 -3.58
N GLY A 37 9.88 3.57 -2.91
CA GLY A 37 10.10 4.91 -3.47
C GLY A 37 11.02 4.88 -4.68
N LEU A 38 12.08 4.08 -4.65
CA LEU A 38 12.94 3.85 -5.81
C LEU A 38 12.17 3.20 -6.98
N GLY A 39 11.35 2.18 -6.70
CA GLY A 39 10.52 1.55 -7.73
C GLY A 39 9.53 2.52 -8.39
N ILE A 40 8.85 3.35 -7.59
CA ILE A 40 7.92 4.37 -8.08
C ILE A 40 8.65 5.40 -8.94
N LEU A 41 9.85 5.84 -8.54
CA LEU A 41 10.66 6.78 -9.31
C LEU A 41 11.03 6.21 -10.69
N VAL A 42 11.47 4.95 -10.76
CA VAL A 42 11.85 4.30 -12.02
C VAL A 42 10.63 4.17 -12.95
N ILE A 43 9.51 3.67 -12.42
CA ILE A 43 8.28 3.51 -13.22
C ILE A 43 7.74 4.87 -13.67
N GLY A 44 7.77 5.87 -12.79
CA GLY A 44 7.36 7.24 -13.09
C GLY A 44 8.23 7.89 -14.17
N LEU A 45 9.55 7.68 -14.14
CA LEU A 45 10.46 8.16 -15.19
C LEU A 45 10.19 7.48 -16.53
N ILE A 46 9.94 6.18 -16.56
CA ILE A 46 9.61 5.46 -17.79
C ILE A 46 8.31 6.01 -18.39
N GLY A 47 7.27 6.17 -17.57
CA GLY A 47 6.01 6.78 -18.00
C GLY A 47 6.20 8.22 -18.49
N PHE A 48 7.02 9.01 -17.78
CA PHE A 48 7.34 10.38 -18.16
C PHE A 48 8.04 10.45 -19.52
N ILE A 49 9.03 9.59 -19.77
CA ILE A 49 9.73 9.52 -21.06
C ILE A 49 8.76 9.18 -22.19
N LEU A 50 7.85 8.22 -21.99
CA LEU A 50 6.84 7.87 -22.99
C LEU A 50 5.88 9.03 -23.27
N SER A 51 5.40 9.72 -22.24
CA SER A 51 4.55 10.90 -22.42
C SER A 51 5.28 12.05 -23.09
N PHE A 52 6.56 12.27 -22.73
CA PHE A 52 7.39 13.33 -23.30
C PHE A 52 7.66 13.10 -24.80
N ILE A 53 7.99 11.87 -25.19
CA ILE A 53 8.15 11.50 -26.59
C ILE A 53 6.84 11.68 -27.37
N ASN A 54 5.72 11.22 -26.82
CA ASN A 54 4.42 11.43 -27.46
C ASN A 54 4.10 12.92 -27.65
N GLN A 55 4.40 13.76 -26.65
CA GLN A 55 4.11 15.19 -26.73
C GLN A 55 4.97 15.91 -27.78
N ILE A 56 6.21 15.49 -27.98
CA ILE A 56 7.10 16.05 -29.03
C ILE A 56 6.71 15.56 -30.43
N ILE A 57 6.18 14.34 -30.56
CA ILE A 57 5.83 13.77 -31.86
C ILE A 57 4.41 14.18 -32.32
N LEU A 58 3.45 14.26 -31.40
CA LEU A 58 2.06 14.66 -31.71
C LEU A 58 1.83 16.18 -31.66
N GLY A 59 2.75 16.96 -31.09
CA GLY A 59 2.71 18.42 -31.04
C GLY A 59 3.60 19.03 -32.10
#